data_AF-A0A240U4B4-F1
#
_entry.id   AF-A0A240U4B4-F1
#
_cell.length_a   1.000
_cell.length_b   1.000
_cell.length_c   1.000
_cell.angle_alpha   90.00
_cell.angle_beta   90.00
_cell.angle_gamma   90.00
#
_symmetry.space_group_name_H-M   'P 1'
#
loop_
_entity.id
_entity.type
_entity.pdbx_description
1 polymer ?
#
loop_
_entity_poly.entity_id
_entity_poly.type
_entity_poly.pdbx_seq_one_letter_code
_entity_poly.pdbx_strand_id
1 'polypeptide(L)'
;MWLLVAREPRANAPHWTGRRWLAAIDAMAWPLFWVFLLSQIDAPVGILAPMAVAIALLVSAERIHRAVWVNHRYWFTTWRWGRIAASLFVIGVVLKLAVSV
;
A
#
# COMPACT_ATOMS: atom_id res chain seq x y z
N MET A 1 0.66 33.61 -16.42
CA MET A 1 1.47 32.58 -17.11
C MET A 1 1.52 31.34 -16.23
N TRP A 2 1.16 30.18 -16.76
CA TRP A 2 1.19 28.92 -16.02
C TRP A 2 2.55 28.25 -16.23
N LEU A 3 3.37 28.19 -15.18
CA LEU A 3 4.63 27.46 -15.17
C LEU A 3 4.33 25.97 -14.92
N LEU A 4 4.25 25.19 -15.99
CA LEU A 4 4.22 23.74 -15.91
C LEU A 4 5.63 23.24 -15.61
N VAL A 5 5.92 23.06 -14.32
CA VAL A 5 7.15 22.39 -13.87
C VAL A 5 6.99 20.89 -14.12
N ALA A 6 7.44 20.42 -15.28
CA ALA A 6 7.58 19.00 -15.54
C ALA A 6 8.69 18.44 -14.63
N ARG A 7 8.31 17.65 -13.61
CA ARG A 7 9.32 16.93 -12.81
C ARG A 7 10.04 15.93 -13.71
N GLU A 8 11.36 15.92 -13.63
CA GLU A 8 12.16 14.88 -14.30
C GLU A 8 11.67 13.49 -13.88
N PRO A 9 11.50 12.55 -14.84
CA PRO A 9 11.16 11.18 -14.51
C PRO A 9 12.23 10.60 -13.58
N ARG A 10 11.81 10.09 -12.42
CA ARG A 10 12.73 9.41 -11.49
C ARG A 10 13.50 8.30 -12.21
N ALA A 11 14.78 8.18 -11.88
CA ALA A 11 15.66 7.15 -12.41
C ALA A 11 15.04 5.76 -12.30
N ASN A 12 15.20 4.96 -13.35
CA ASN A 12 14.69 3.58 -13.41
C ASN A 12 15.29 2.78 -12.26
N ALA A 13 14.46 2.02 -11.55
CA ALA A 13 14.95 1.17 -10.47
C ALA A 13 15.65 -0.09 -11.03
N PRO A 14 16.60 -0.67 -10.29
CA PRO A 14 17.40 -1.82 -10.75
C PRO A 14 16.53 -3.00 -11.25
N HIS A 15 16.96 -3.63 -12.34
CA HIS A 15 16.26 -4.77 -12.93
C HIS A 15 16.80 -6.07 -12.34
N TRP A 16 15.94 -6.87 -11.71
CA TRP A 16 16.28 -8.20 -11.18
C TRP A 16 15.04 -9.10 -11.16
N THR A 17 15.25 -10.40 -11.35
CA THR A 17 14.20 -11.37 -11.75
C THR A 17 13.05 -11.49 -10.75
N GLY A 18 13.33 -11.36 -9.45
CA GLY A 18 12.32 -11.44 -8.38
C GLY A 18 11.47 -10.18 -8.18
N ARG A 19 11.87 -9.04 -8.78
CA ARG A 19 11.23 -7.75 -8.52
C ARG A 19 9.77 -7.69 -8.91
N ARG A 20 9.41 -8.33 -10.02
CA ARG A 20 8.05 -8.30 -10.58
C ARG A 20 7.04 -8.97 -9.65
N TRP A 21 7.42 -10.12 -9.07
CA TRP A 21 6.59 -10.85 -8.12
C TRP A 21 6.44 -10.08 -6.81
N LEU A 22 7.54 -9.53 -6.27
CA LEU A 22 7.48 -8.67 -5.08
C LEU A 22 6.59 -7.44 -5.33
N ALA A 23 6.67 -6.82 -6.51
CA ALA A 23 5.89 -5.64 -6.85
C ALA A 23 4.40 -5.96 -6.99
N ALA A 24 4.06 -7.13 -7.53
CA ALA A 24 2.68 -7.62 -7.57
C ALA A 24 2.13 -7.90 -6.16
N ILE A 25 2.93 -8.52 -5.29
CA ILE A 25 2.55 -8.77 -3.88
C ILE A 25 2.31 -7.43 -3.17
N ASP A 26 3.22 -6.45 -3.31
CA ASP A 26 3.05 -5.10 -2.74
C ASP A 26 1.80 -4.39 -3.29
N ALA A 27 1.52 -4.53 -4.59
CA ALA A 27 0.35 -3.95 -5.24
C ALA A 27 -0.96 -4.48 -4.65
N MET A 28 -1.00 -5.76 -4.27
CA MET A 28 -2.16 -6.43 -3.68
C MET A 28 -2.27 -6.25 -2.17
N ALA A 29 -1.13 -6.19 -1.47
CA ALA A 29 -1.10 -6.18 -0.01
C ALA A 29 -1.88 -5.01 0.59
N TRP A 30 -1.72 -3.79 0.05
CA TRP A 30 -2.38 -2.60 0.59
C TRP A 30 -3.90 -2.59 0.39
N PRO A 31 -4.41 -2.83 -0.83
CA PRO A 31 -5.85 -2.91 -1.04
C PRO A 31 -6.51 -4.04 -0.24
N LEU A 32 -5.89 -5.21 -0.17
CA LEU A 32 -6.41 -6.34 0.61
C LEU A 32 -6.36 -6.06 2.12
N PHE A 33 -5.34 -5.35 2.59
CA PHE A 33 -5.28 -4.90 3.99
C PHE A 33 -6.46 -4.00 4.35
N TRP A 34 -6.86 -3.08 3.47
CA TRP A 34 -8.06 -2.26 3.69
C TRP A 34 -9.34 -3.09 3.70
N VAL A 35 -9.47 -4.08 2.81
CA VAL A 35 -10.62 -5.00 2.81
C VAL A 35 -10.67 -5.79 4.13
N PHE A 36 -9.52 -6.25 4.62
CA PHE A 36 -9.42 -6.92 5.91
C PHE A 36 -9.84 -6.01 7.08
N LEU A 37 -9.39 -4.75 7.11
CA LEU A 37 -9.81 -3.82 8.16
C LEU A 37 -11.32 -3.56 8.13
N LEU A 38 -11.91 -3.43 6.94
CA LEU A 38 -13.35 -3.27 6.78
C LEU A 38 -14.13 -4.50 7.27
N SER A 39 -13.57 -5.72 7.13
CA SER A 39 -14.22 -6.93 7.61
C SER A 39 -14.20 -7.08 9.13
N GLN A 40 -13.41 -6.28 9.85
CA GLN A 40 -13.40 -6.24 11.32
C GLN A 40 -14.45 -5.26 11.90
N ILE A 41 -15.22 -4.57 11.04
CA ILE A 41 -16.23 -3.61 11.50
C ILE A 41 -17.53 -4.38 11.79
N ASP A 42 -17.87 -4.51 13.07
CA ASP A 42 -19.10 -5.16 13.53
C ASP A 42 -20.37 -4.29 13.32
N ALA A 43 -20.19 -3.04 12.90
CA ALA A 43 -21.30 -2.13 12.60
C ALA A 43 -21.85 -2.33 11.17
N PRO A 44 -23.16 -2.18 10.95
CA PRO A 44 -23.75 -2.28 9.62
C PRO A 44 -23.32 -1.08 8.76
N VAL A 45 -22.28 -1.27 7.93
CA VAL A 45 -21.74 -0.23 7.05
C VAL A 45 -22.57 -0.05 5.76
N GLY A 46 -23.53 -0.95 5.50
CA GLY A 46 -24.40 -0.91 4.33
C GLY A 46 -23.62 -0.95 3.00
N ILE A 47 -24.00 -0.11 2.04
CA ILE A 47 -23.42 -0.04 0.69
C ILE A 47 -21.95 0.40 0.69
N LEU A 48 -21.49 1.08 1.74
CA LEU A 48 -20.12 1.59 1.82
C LEU A 48 -19.08 0.46 1.82
N ALA A 49 -19.37 -0.67 2.48
CA ALA A 49 -18.47 -1.82 2.51
C ALA A 49 -18.23 -2.45 1.12
N PRO A 50 -19.25 -2.90 0.37
CA PRO A 50 -19.04 -3.45 -0.97
C PRO A 50 -18.49 -2.42 -1.96
N MET A 51 -18.86 -1.14 -1.83
CA MET A 51 -18.27 -0.06 -2.65
C MET A 51 -16.77 0.09 -2.38
N ALA A 52 -16.35 0.13 -1.12
CA ALA A 52 -14.95 0.23 -0.76
C ALA A 52 -14.15 -1.01 -1.21
N VAL A 53 -14.74 -2.20 -1.13
CA VAL A 53 -14.14 -3.43 -1.67
C VAL A 53 -13.95 -3.34 -3.19
N ALA A 54 -14.98 -2.91 -3.93
CA ALA A 54 -14.88 -2.74 -5.39
C ALA A 54 -13.78 -1.73 -5.78
N ILE A 55 -13.70 -0.61 -5.08
CA ILE A 55 -12.64 0.39 -5.27
C ILE A 55 -11.27 -0.21 -4.97
N ALA A 56 -11.13 -0.95 -3.86
CA ALA A 56 -9.88 -1.60 -3.50
C ALA A 56 -9.43 -2.61 -4.57
N LEU A 57 -10.35 -3.38 -5.14
CA LEU A 57 -10.05 -4.32 -6.24
C LEU A 57 -9.61 -3.58 -7.52
N LEU A 58 -10.27 -2.49 -7.89
CA LEU A 58 -9.88 -1.67 -9.05
C LEU A 58 -8.49 -1.06 -8.87
N VAL A 59 -8.21 -0.50 -7.69
CA VAL A 59 -6.89 0.04 -7.36
C VAL A 59 -5.82 -1.06 -7.37
N SER A 60 -6.14 -2.25 -6.84
CA SER A 60 -5.25 -3.41 -6.90
C SER A 60 -4.93 -3.80 -8.35
N ALA A 61 -5.93 -3.90 -9.21
CA ALA A 61 -5.76 -4.23 -10.63
C ALA A 61 -4.90 -3.20 -11.37
N GLU A 62 -5.13 -1.91 -11.17
CA GLU A 62 -4.33 -0.84 -11.76
C GLU A 62 -2.86 -0.92 -11.29
N ARG A 63 -2.65 -1.19 -10.01
CA ARG A 63 -1.30 -1.32 -9.44
C ARG A 63 -0.59 -2.58 -9.92
N ILE A 64 -1.28 -3.70 -10.06
CA ILE A 64 -0.74 -4.92 -10.66
C ILE A 64 -0.36 -4.67 -12.11
N HIS A 65 -1.23 -4.05 -12.90
CA HIS A 65 -0.93 -3.70 -14.29
C HIS A 65 0.34 -2.86 -14.37
N ARG A 66 0.49 -1.83 -13.53
CA ARG A 66 1.71 -1.01 -13.45
C ARG A 66 2.93 -1.81 -12.97
N ALA A 67 2.78 -2.66 -11.96
CA ALA A 67 3.86 -3.50 -11.44
C ALA A 67 4.37 -4.51 -12.47
N VAL A 68 3.49 -4.97 -13.37
CA VAL A 68 3.77 -6.05 -14.32
C VAL A 68 4.20 -5.51 -15.69
N TRP A 69 3.56 -4.45 -16.21
CA TRP A 69 3.89 -3.83 -17.51
C TRP A 69 4.86 -2.65 -17.42
N VAL A 70 4.91 -1.94 -16.29
CA VAL A 70 5.72 -0.72 -16.09
C VAL A 70 6.63 -0.86 -14.86
N ASN A 71 7.10 -2.08 -14.59
CA ASN A 71 7.88 -2.43 -13.40
C ASN A 71 9.12 -1.53 -13.21
N HIS A 72 9.75 -1.10 -14.31
CA HIS A 72 10.93 -0.23 -14.29
C HIS A 72 10.71 1.08 -13.50
N ARG A 73 9.46 1.58 -13.46
CA ARG A 73 9.03 2.76 -12.68
C ARG A 73 8.31 2.44 -11.37
N TYR A 74 8.03 1.17 -11.07
CA TYR A 74 7.27 0.77 -9.89
C TYR A 74 8.15 0.79 -8.62
N TRP A 75 7.75 1.59 -7.64
CA TRP A 75 8.42 1.70 -6.34
C TRP A 75 7.56 1.07 -5.25
N PHE A 76 8.19 0.21 -4.43
CA PHE A 76 7.54 -0.49 -3.32
C PHE A 76 6.97 0.51 -2.31
N THR A 77 5.63 0.55 -2.22
CA THR A 77 4.97 1.41 -1.23
C THR A 77 5.07 0.83 0.18
N THR A 78 5.17 -0.50 0.29
CA THR A 78 5.26 -1.24 1.54
C THR A 78 6.55 -0.93 2.31
N TRP A 79 7.64 -0.51 1.66
CA TRP A 79 8.82 -0.03 2.38
C TRP A 79 8.60 1.32 3.06
N ARG A 80 7.87 2.23 2.41
CA ARG A 80 7.59 3.57 2.94
C ARG A 80 6.63 3.51 4.12
N TRP A 81 5.58 2.71 4.00
CA TRP A 81 4.57 2.57 5.05
C TRP A 81 4.93 1.54 6.11
N GLY A 82 5.64 0.46 5.75
CA GLY A 82 6.11 -0.56 6.68
C GLY A 82 7.03 0.02 7.76
N ARG A 83 7.92 0.97 7.40
CA ARG A 83 8.73 1.71 8.39
C ARG A 83 7.88 2.50 9.38
N ILE A 84 6.85 3.19 8.91
CA ILE A 84 5.94 3.97 9.77
C ILE A 84 5.15 3.03 10.68
N ALA A 85 4.54 1.98 10.11
CA ALA A 85 3.76 1.00 10.86
C ALA A 85 4.60 0.28 11.92
N ALA A 86 5.83 -0.16 11.58
CA ALA A 86 6.75 -0.76 12.53
C ALA A 86 7.13 0.21 13.65
N SER A 87 7.36 1.48 13.33
CA SER A 87 7.65 2.51 14.34
C SER A 87 6.48 2.70 15.30
N LEU A 88 5.26 2.81 14.78
CA LEU A 88 4.04 2.92 15.58
C LEU A 88 3.81 1.66 16.44
N PHE A 89 4.09 0.48 15.90
CA PHE A 89 3.99 -0.78 16.64
C PHE A 89 4.97 -0.83 17.82
N VAL A 90 6.24 -0.46 17.61
CA VAL A 90 7.24 -0.39 18.68
C VAL A 90 6.80 0.59 19.77
N ILE A 91 6.29 1.76 19.39
CA ILE A 91 5.75 2.74 20.35
C ILE A 91 4.60 2.13 21.15
N GLY A 92 3.66 1.45 20.50
CA GLY A 92 2.54 0.77 21.16
C GLY A 92 2.98 -0.33 22.13
N VAL A 93 4.01 -1.11 21.78
CA VAL A 93 4.57 -2.14 22.67
C VAL A 93 5.22 -1.50 23.90
N VAL A 94 6.03 -0.46 23.72
CA VAL A 94 6.68 0.25 24.84
C VAL A 94 5.66 0.86 25.79
N LEU A 95 4.62 1.52 25.25
CA LEU A 95 3.53 2.07 26.06
C LEU A 95 2.80 0.97 26.84
N LYS A 96 2.48 -0.16 26.19
CA LYS A 96 1.82 -1.27 26.85
C LYS A 96 2.66 -1.82 28.00
N LEU A 97 3.96 -1.99 27.78
CA LEU A 97 4.89 -2.45 28.81
C LEU A 97 4.97 -1.47 29.97
N ALA A 98 5.07 -0.17 29.70
CA ALA A 98 5.15 0.87 30.73
C ALA A 98 3.89 0.97 31.59
N VAL A 99 2.70 0.73 31.03
CA VAL A 99 1.43 0.71 31.79
C VAL A 99 1.24 -0.60 32.55
N SER A 100 1.86 -1.70 32.12
CA SER A 100 1.81 -3.00 32.80
C SER A 100 2.84 -3.20 33.91
N VAL A 101 3.70 -2.20 34.16
CA VAL A 101 4.67 -2.13 35.26
C VAL A 101 4.10 -1.26 36.37
#